data_AF-A0A7X7NII2-F1
#
_entry.id   AF-A0A7X7NII2-F1
#
_cell.length_a   1.000
_cell.length_b   1.000
_cell.length_c   1.000
_cell.angle_alpha   90.00
_cell.angle_beta   90.00
_cell.angle_gamma   90.00
#
_symmetry.space_group_name_H-M   'P 1'
#
loop_
_entity.id
_entity.type
_entity.pdbx_description
1 polymer ?
#
loop_
_entity_poly.entity_id
_entity_poly.type
_entity_poly.pdbx_seq_one_letter_code
_entity_poly.pdbx_strand_id
1 'polypeptide(L)'
;MVAVKYCDLSDEIYHRLYRLIKRQVDPKIIATTLHLPLKTVLNLITRIKAPDTFLGMEIAETSTKEKPVSEIGFLDVYYYQKTRFALIKLIGTLNEENSDILNKELEKGLGSFFRATAIKMSEVVSIDEAASRNLLNYNETFQKNKKFLAILDPSKAIEPQLLEFQLEGTIPIFGTERAFEEAAFPRQLLRPPRG
;
A
#
# COMPACT_ATOMS: atom_id res chain seq x y z
N MET A 1 34.62 10.78 -19.85
CA MET A 1 33.25 10.76 -19.31
C MET A 1 32.66 9.38 -19.60
N VAL A 2 32.68 8.47 -18.64
CA VAL A 2 32.19 7.10 -18.84
C VAL A 2 30.73 7.06 -18.40
N ALA A 3 29.84 6.86 -19.37
CA ALA A 3 28.44 6.61 -19.13
C ALA A 3 28.30 5.29 -18.34
N VAL A 4 28.03 5.41 -17.05
CA VAL A 4 27.78 4.25 -16.18
C VAL A 4 26.40 3.73 -16.56
N LYS A 5 26.37 2.54 -17.18
CA LYS A 5 25.14 1.80 -17.46
C LYS A 5 24.33 1.69 -16.18
N TYR A 6 23.17 2.34 -16.17
CA TYR A 6 22.11 2.10 -15.20
C TYR A 6 21.88 0.59 -15.16
N CYS A 7 22.01 -0.04 -13.98
CA CYS A 7 21.33 -1.31 -13.77
C CYS A 7 19.86 -1.07 -14.15
N ASP A 8 19.24 -2.00 -14.90
CA ASP A 8 17.84 -1.97 -15.38
C ASP A 8 16.80 -1.98 -14.23
N LEU A 9 16.95 -1.09 -13.25
CA LEU A 9 15.99 -0.84 -12.19
C LEU A 9 15.25 0.42 -12.59
N SER A 10 13.91 0.36 -12.59
CA SER A 10 13.10 1.56 -12.76
C SER A 10 13.46 2.58 -11.68
N ASP A 11 13.38 3.87 -12.03
CA ASP A 11 13.70 4.97 -11.10
C ASP A 11 12.91 4.86 -9.78
N GLU A 12 11.68 4.35 -9.85
CA GLU A 12 10.86 4.03 -8.68
C GLU A 12 11.52 3.01 -7.74
N ILE A 13 12.05 1.91 -8.28
CA ILE A 13 12.70 0.87 -7.48
C ILE A 13 14.00 1.41 -6.87
N TYR A 14 14.75 2.22 -7.61
CA TYR A 14 15.97 2.84 -7.10
C TYR A 14 15.69 3.81 -5.94
N HIS A 15 14.70 4.69 -6.06
CA HIS A 15 14.30 5.60 -4.99
C HIS A 15 13.70 4.87 -3.78
N ARG A 16 13.03 3.73 -4.00
CA ARG A 16 12.50 2.88 -2.93
C ARG A 16 13.63 2.18 -2.18
N LEU A 17 14.59 1.59 -2.91
CA LEU A 17 15.80 1.01 -2.36
C LEU A 17 16.60 2.04 -1.54
N TYR A 18 16.87 3.22 -2.09
CA TYR A 18 17.63 4.27 -1.40
C TYR A 18 17.00 4.69 -0.06
N ARG A 19 15.66 4.79 0.00
CA ARG A 19 14.93 5.11 1.25
C ARG A 19 15.05 4.01 2.29
N LEU A 20 14.91 2.74 1.90
CA LEU A 20 15.04 1.59 2.79
C LEU A 20 16.46 1.48 3.37
N ILE A 21 17.47 1.78 2.55
CA ILE A 21 18.88 1.81 2.97
C ILE A 21 19.14 2.92 3.98
N LYS A 22 18.60 4.13 3.74
CA LYS A 22 18.74 5.26 4.67
C LYS A 22 18.07 4.98 6.02
N ARG A 23 17.02 4.17 6.04
CA ARG A 23 16.31 3.71 7.26
C ARG A 23 16.97 2.50 7.94
N GLN A 24 18.13 2.05 7.45
CA GLN A 24 18.88 0.91 7.99
C GLN A 24 18.09 -0.41 8.04
N VAL A 25 17.16 -0.61 7.10
CA VAL A 25 16.40 -1.87 6.97
C VAL A 25 17.34 -3.01 6.54
N ASP A 26 17.10 -4.22 7.06
CA ASP A 26 17.91 -5.39 6.74
C ASP A 26 17.92 -5.66 5.21
N PRO A 27 19.09 -5.85 4.58
CA PRO A 27 19.20 -6.18 3.15
C PRO A 27 18.33 -7.35 2.69
N LYS A 28 18.11 -8.36 3.54
CA LYS A 28 17.23 -9.51 3.25
C LYS A 28 15.78 -9.06 3.09
N ILE A 29 15.32 -8.16 3.95
CA ILE A 29 13.97 -7.60 3.90
C ILE A 29 13.82 -6.74 2.64
N ILE A 30 14.81 -5.90 2.32
CA ILE A 30 14.81 -5.08 1.11
C ILE A 30 14.73 -5.94 -0.17
N ALA A 31 15.46 -7.05 -0.21
CA ALA A 31 15.46 -8.01 -1.31
C ALA A 31 14.06 -8.61 -1.54
N THR A 32 13.40 -9.01 -0.45
CA THR A 32 12.03 -9.54 -0.48
C THR A 32 11.02 -8.47 -0.89
N THR A 33 11.10 -7.26 -0.33
CA THR A 33 10.17 -6.15 -0.61
C THR A 33 10.25 -5.63 -2.05
N LEU A 34 11.45 -5.64 -2.64
CA LEU A 34 11.67 -5.16 -4.01
C LEU A 34 11.70 -6.28 -5.05
N HIS A 35 11.49 -7.54 -4.63
CA HIS A 35 11.66 -8.73 -5.47
C HIS A 35 13.01 -8.74 -6.21
N LEU A 36 14.07 -8.27 -5.54
CA LEU A 36 15.42 -8.22 -6.09
C LEU A 36 16.27 -9.34 -5.49
N PRO A 37 17.23 -9.90 -6.25
CA PRO A 37 18.21 -10.82 -5.67
C PRO A 37 18.98 -10.14 -4.54
N LEU A 38 19.16 -10.84 -3.41
CA LEU A 38 19.88 -10.32 -2.24
C LEU A 38 21.28 -9.81 -2.59
N LYS A 39 21.98 -10.51 -3.48
CA LYS A 39 23.29 -10.12 -4.01
C LYS A 39 23.24 -8.74 -4.70
N THR A 40 22.16 -8.45 -5.43
CA THR A 40 21.94 -7.16 -6.09
C THR A 40 21.71 -6.05 -5.07
N VAL A 41 20.89 -6.31 -4.05
CA VAL A 41 20.62 -5.36 -2.96
C VAL A 41 21.89 -5.04 -2.16
N LEU A 42 22.67 -6.05 -1.78
CA LEU A 42 23.95 -5.86 -1.08
C LEU A 42 24.96 -5.05 -1.91
N ASN A 43 25.05 -5.33 -3.21
CA ASN A 43 25.90 -4.58 -4.15
C ASN A 43 25.46 -3.11 -4.30
N LEU A 44 24.16 -2.83 -4.22
CA LEU A 44 23.64 -1.45 -4.28
C LEU A 44 23.83 -0.72 -2.96
N ILE A 45 23.65 -1.41 -1.83
CA ILE A 45 23.91 -0.86 -0.49
C ILE A 45 25.38 -0.45 -0.34
N THR A 46 26.29 -1.32 -0.76
CA THR A 46 27.74 -1.04 -0.72
C THR A 46 28.10 0.15 -1.60
N ARG A 47 27.54 0.25 -2.82
CA ARG A 47 27.73 1.41 -3.70
C ARG A 47 27.14 2.71 -3.17
N ILE A 48 26.02 2.67 -2.47
CA ILE A 48 25.36 3.86 -1.90
C ILE A 48 26.06 4.32 -0.61
N LYS A 49 26.60 3.39 0.20
CA LYS A 49 27.28 3.70 1.47
C LYS A 49 28.76 4.05 1.31
N ALA A 50 29.38 3.75 0.18
CA ALA A 50 30.75 4.15 -0.11
C ALA A 50 30.74 5.31 -1.11
N PRO A 51 30.92 6.58 -0.67
CA PRO A 51 31.06 7.67 -1.62
C PRO A 51 32.36 7.57 -2.44
N ASP A 52 33.40 6.89 -1.95
CA ASP A 52 34.66 6.73 -2.68
C ASP A 52 35.49 5.58 -2.09
N THR A 53 35.27 4.34 -2.52
CA THR A 53 36.31 3.30 -2.57
C THR A 53 35.81 2.02 -3.24
N PHE A 54 36.28 1.77 -4.45
CA PHE A 54 36.33 0.40 -4.99
C PHE A 54 37.48 -0.34 -4.29
N LEU A 55 37.22 -1.53 -3.74
CA LEU A 55 37.92 -2.78 -4.07
C LEU A 55 37.43 -3.94 -3.19
N GLY A 56 37.55 -5.15 -3.76
CA GLY A 56 36.84 -6.37 -3.39
C GLY A 56 36.94 -6.83 -1.95
N MET A 57 35.94 -7.59 -1.52
CA MET A 57 36.13 -8.65 -0.53
C MET A 57 35.05 -9.73 -0.65
N GLU A 58 35.52 -10.96 -0.46
CA GLU A 58 34.85 -12.24 -0.67
C GLU A 58 33.71 -12.51 0.32
N ILE A 59 32.73 -13.29 -0.13
CA ILE A 59 31.53 -13.65 0.62
C ILE A 59 31.89 -14.81 1.56
N ALA A 60 31.95 -14.54 2.87
CA ALA A 60 31.94 -15.59 3.88
C ALA A 60 30.47 -15.90 4.26
N GLU A 61 30.02 -17.10 3.90
CA GLU A 61 28.73 -17.65 4.33
C GLU A 61 28.75 -17.87 5.84
N THR A 62 27.87 -17.20 6.59
CA THR A 62 27.60 -17.56 7.99
C THR A 62 26.10 -17.80 8.16
N SER A 63 25.78 -19.08 8.32
CA SER A 63 24.51 -19.61 8.77
C SER A 63 24.25 -19.19 10.20
N THR A 64 23.13 -18.50 10.45
CA THR A 64 22.64 -18.26 11.81
C THR A 64 21.13 -18.34 11.86
N LYS A 65 20.69 -19.23 12.75
CA LYS A 65 19.33 -19.64 13.07
C LYS A 65 18.41 -18.44 13.30
N GLU A 66 17.28 -18.43 12.59
CA GLU A 66 16.18 -17.51 12.79
C GLU A 66 15.48 -17.81 14.13
N LYS A 67 15.44 -16.82 15.02
CA LYS A 67 14.42 -16.71 16.06
C LYS A 67 13.34 -15.76 15.55
N PRO A 68 12.06 -16.01 15.83
CA PRO A 68 10.98 -15.14 15.36
C PRO A 68 11.03 -13.84 16.14
N VAL A 69 11.27 -12.73 15.44
CA VAL A 69 11.14 -11.37 15.99
C VAL A 69 9.70 -10.95 15.72
N SER A 70 8.96 -10.55 16.76
CA SER A 70 7.66 -9.87 16.60
C SER A 70 7.88 -8.58 15.81
N GLU A 71 7.42 -8.57 14.56
CA GLU A 71 7.57 -7.43 13.64
C GLU A 71 6.47 -6.40 13.92
N ILE A 72 6.87 -5.21 14.41
CA ILE A 72 6.03 -4.02 14.39
C ILE A 72 5.79 -3.70 12.90
N GLY A 73 4.57 -3.93 12.42
CA GLY A 73 4.21 -3.73 11.01
C GLY A 73 4.36 -2.27 10.56
N PHE A 74 4.71 -2.05 9.29
CA PHE A 74 4.76 -0.70 8.69
C PHE A 74 3.50 -0.44 7.86
N LEU A 75 3.10 0.84 7.73
CA LEU A 75 2.03 1.26 6.81
C LEU A 75 2.47 2.49 6.01
N ASP A 76 2.52 2.37 4.69
CA ASP A 76 2.60 3.51 3.78
C ASP A 76 1.21 3.81 3.21
N VAL A 77 0.82 5.09 3.21
CA VAL A 77 -0.48 5.56 2.72
C VAL A 77 -0.26 6.65 1.67
N TYR A 78 -0.90 6.49 0.51
CA TYR A 78 -0.83 7.45 -0.59
C TYR A 78 -2.23 7.90 -0.99
N TYR A 79 -2.44 9.20 -1.09
CA TYR A 79 -3.71 9.79 -1.50
C TYR A 79 -3.62 10.32 -2.93
N TYR A 80 -4.48 9.81 -3.81
CA TYR A 80 -4.59 10.23 -5.20
C TYR A 80 -5.97 10.79 -5.47
N GLN A 81 -6.02 11.90 -6.21
CA GLN A 81 -7.26 12.45 -6.74
C GLN A 81 -7.47 11.91 -8.15
N LYS A 82 -8.58 11.20 -8.36
CA LYS A 82 -9.03 10.78 -9.70
C LYS A 82 -10.09 11.75 -10.19
N THR A 83 -10.54 11.60 -11.43
CA THR A 83 -11.53 12.50 -12.03
C THR A 83 -12.86 12.54 -11.26
N ARG A 84 -13.28 11.41 -10.67
CA ARG A 84 -14.61 11.28 -10.04
C ARG A 84 -14.58 10.89 -8.57
N PHE A 85 -13.45 10.42 -8.05
CA PHE A 85 -13.33 9.88 -6.70
C PHE A 85 -11.92 10.11 -6.14
N ALA A 86 -11.77 9.95 -4.84
CA ALA A 86 -10.48 9.89 -4.17
C ALA A 86 -10.01 8.43 -4.02
N LEU A 87 -8.73 8.17 -4.22
CA LEU A 87 -8.13 6.85 -4.04
C LEU A 87 -7.06 6.90 -2.96
N ILE A 88 -7.21 6.10 -1.91
CA ILE A 88 -6.23 5.94 -0.84
C ILE A 88 -5.56 4.57 -1.06
N LYS A 89 -4.28 4.55 -1.42
CA LYS A 89 -3.52 3.32 -1.62
C LYS A 89 -2.75 2.97 -0.34
N LEU A 90 -2.95 1.76 0.15
CA LEU A 90 -2.28 1.21 1.33
C LEU A 90 -1.25 0.16 0.93
N ILE A 91 -0.11 0.19 1.61
CA ILE A 91 1.00 -0.76 1.44
C ILE A 91 1.54 -1.13 2.83
N GLY A 92 1.56 -2.42 3.16
CA GLY A 92 2.07 -2.92 4.45
C GLY A 92 0.98 -3.51 5.36
N THR A 93 1.09 -3.30 6.67
CA THR A 93 0.19 -3.83 7.69
C THR A 93 -0.61 -2.69 8.30
N LEU A 94 -1.93 -2.82 8.35
CA LEU A 94 -2.82 -1.84 8.97
C LEU A 94 -3.18 -2.30 10.39
N ASN A 95 -2.62 -1.66 11.41
CA ASN A 95 -2.85 -1.99 12.82
C ASN A 95 -3.21 -0.75 13.63
N GLU A 96 -3.54 -0.93 14.91
CA GLU A 96 -3.88 0.17 15.82
C GLU A 96 -2.80 1.26 15.83
N GLU A 97 -1.53 0.87 15.95
CA GLU A 97 -0.38 1.77 16.09
C GLU A 97 -0.17 2.69 14.89
N ASN A 98 -0.52 2.24 13.67
CA ASN A 98 -0.34 3.00 12.44
C ASN A 98 -1.65 3.49 11.80
N SER A 99 -2.78 3.21 12.43
CA SER A 99 -4.12 3.63 11.98
C SER A 99 -4.27 5.14 11.83
N ASP A 100 -3.53 5.93 12.63
CA ASP A 100 -3.52 7.39 12.55
C ASP A 100 -3.06 7.94 11.20
N ILE A 101 -2.17 7.21 10.50
CA ILE A 101 -1.71 7.60 9.17
C ILE A 101 -2.86 7.48 8.16
N LEU A 102 -3.64 6.40 8.26
CA LEU A 102 -4.82 6.20 7.45
C LEU A 102 -5.94 7.21 7.79
N ASN A 103 -6.15 7.48 9.08
CA ASN A 103 -7.17 8.42 9.56
C ASN A 103 -7.05 9.79 8.89
N LYS A 104 -5.83 10.34 8.84
CA LYS A 104 -5.54 11.63 8.19
C LYS A 104 -5.96 11.65 6.71
N GLU A 105 -5.77 10.55 5.98
CA GLU A 105 -6.15 10.48 4.57
C GLU A 105 -7.65 10.23 4.38
N LEU A 106 -8.29 9.49 5.29
CA LEU A 106 -9.75 9.31 5.30
C LEU A 106 -10.47 10.63 5.58
N GLU A 107 -9.97 11.44 6.51
CA GLU A 107 -10.48 12.78 6.78
C GLU A 107 -10.38 13.69 5.56
N LYS A 108 -9.28 13.62 4.79
CA LYS A 108 -9.19 14.34 3.50
C LYS A 108 -10.25 13.86 2.52
N GLY A 109 -10.51 12.55 2.45
CA GLY A 109 -11.58 11.98 1.66
C GLY A 109 -12.96 12.54 2.07
N LEU A 110 -13.24 12.59 3.37
CA LEU A 110 -14.46 13.17 3.94
C LEU A 110 -14.60 14.66 3.62
N GLY A 111 -13.53 15.45 3.74
CA GLY A 111 -13.53 16.88 3.44
C GLY A 111 -13.49 17.23 1.94
N SER A 112 -13.18 16.28 1.06
CA SER A 112 -13.05 16.54 -0.37
C SER A 112 -14.37 16.86 -1.08
N PHE A 113 -14.32 17.36 -2.31
CA PHE A 113 -15.50 17.52 -3.16
C PHE A 113 -15.98 16.21 -3.78
N PHE A 114 -15.20 15.12 -3.66
CA PHE A 114 -15.57 13.83 -4.22
C PHE A 114 -16.69 13.18 -3.42
N ARG A 115 -17.63 12.58 -4.15
CA ARG A 115 -18.74 11.80 -3.57
C ARG A 115 -18.34 10.38 -3.18
N ALA A 116 -17.20 9.90 -3.68
CA ALA A 116 -16.72 8.55 -3.40
C ALA A 116 -15.23 8.55 -3.07
N THR A 117 -14.84 7.67 -2.16
CA THR A 117 -13.46 7.37 -1.80
C THR A 117 -13.26 5.85 -1.83
N ALA A 118 -12.18 5.39 -2.46
CA ALA A 118 -11.80 3.99 -2.50
C ALA A 118 -10.50 3.78 -1.71
N ILE A 119 -10.43 2.71 -0.92
CA ILE A 119 -9.22 2.27 -0.22
C ILE A 119 -8.65 1.07 -0.96
N LYS A 120 -7.51 1.24 -1.63
CA LYS A 120 -6.83 0.17 -2.36
C LYS A 120 -5.95 -0.65 -1.43
N MET A 121 -6.22 -1.95 -1.35
CA MET A 121 -5.57 -2.88 -0.42
C MET A 121 -4.75 -3.99 -1.11
N SER A 122 -4.33 -3.76 -2.35
CA SER A 122 -3.61 -4.76 -3.16
C SER A 122 -2.25 -5.17 -2.59
N GLU A 123 -1.63 -4.28 -1.80
CA GLU A 123 -0.33 -4.49 -1.17
C GLU A 123 -0.41 -4.49 0.36
N VAL A 124 -1.62 -4.71 0.92
CA VAL A 124 -1.81 -4.85 2.37
C VAL A 124 -1.61 -6.32 2.75
N VAL A 125 -0.78 -6.56 3.75
CA VAL A 125 -0.39 -7.90 4.22
C VAL A 125 -1.30 -8.38 5.34
N SER A 126 -1.64 -7.49 6.27
CA SER A 126 -2.53 -7.82 7.38
C SER A 126 -3.28 -6.60 7.90
N ILE A 127 -4.43 -6.86 8.51
CA ILE A 127 -5.20 -5.90 9.30
C ILE A 127 -5.51 -6.49 10.69
N ASP A 128 -5.54 -5.67 11.73
CA ASP A 128 -5.98 -6.08 13.07
C ASP A 128 -7.44 -5.67 13.35
N GLU A 129 -7.96 -6.14 14.49
CA GLU A 129 -9.35 -5.89 14.89
C GLU A 129 -9.60 -4.40 15.20
N ALA A 130 -8.63 -3.70 15.77
CA ALA A 130 -8.78 -2.29 16.11
C ALA A 130 -8.90 -1.42 14.85
N ALA A 131 -8.04 -1.66 13.86
CA ALA A 131 -8.06 -0.93 12.61
C ALA A 131 -9.25 -1.30 11.72
N SER A 132 -9.74 -2.54 11.76
CA SER A 132 -10.97 -2.93 11.06
C SER A 132 -12.20 -2.23 11.65
N ARG A 133 -12.33 -2.17 12.98
CA ARG A 133 -13.39 -1.39 13.66
C ARG A 133 -13.31 0.09 13.31
N ASN A 134 -12.10 0.64 13.24
CA ASN A 134 -11.90 2.03 12.82
C ASN A 134 -12.39 2.27 11.37
N LEU A 135 -12.09 1.37 10.43
CA LEU A 135 -12.62 1.44 9.06
C LEU A 135 -14.15 1.39 9.02
N LEU A 136 -14.77 0.54 9.84
CA LEU A 136 -16.23 0.46 9.95
C LEU A 136 -16.82 1.79 10.45
N ASN A 137 -16.23 2.40 11.49
CA ASN A 137 -16.65 3.72 11.99
C ASN A 137 -16.53 4.81 10.92
N TYR A 138 -15.47 4.77 10.12
CA TYR A 138 -15.33 5.68 8.98
C TYR A 138 -16.39 5.43 7.92
N ASN A 139 -16.71 4.19 7.58
CA ASN A 139 -17.78 3.88 6.64
C ASN A 139 -19.12 4.49 7.07
N GLU A 140 -19.50 4.34 8.34
CA GLU A 140 -20.69 5.01 8.88
C GLU A 140 -20.63 6.53 8.75
N THR A 141 -19.46 7.12 9.02
CA THR A 141 -19.24 8.56 8.91
C THR A 141 -19.35 9.04 7.46
N PHE A 142 -18.83 8.29 6.50
CA PHE A 142 -18.99 8.55 5.07
C PHE A 142 -20.48 8.49 4.66
N GLN A 143 -21.20 7.47 5.11
CA GLN A 143 -22.64 7.33 4.83
C GLN A 143 -23.47 8.48 5.42
N LYS A 144 -23.20 8.89 6.67
CA LYS A 144 -23.84 10.07 7.31
C LYS A 144 -23.62 11.34 6.49
N ASN A 145 -22.46 11.47 5.85
CA ASN A 145 -22.12 12.59 4.96
C ASN A 145 -22.57 12.38 3.49
N LYS A 146 -23.38 11.36 3.20
CA LYS A 146 -23.84 10.99 1.85
C LYS A 146 -22.69 10.75 0.87
N LYS A 147 -21.58 10.21 1.37
CA LYS A 147 -20.41 9.80 0.59
C LYS A 147 -20.28 8.28 0.58
N PHE A 148 -19.71 7.79 -0.50
CA PHE A 148 -19.48 6.37 -0.73
C PHE A 148 -18.04 5.99 -0.34
N LEU A 149 -17.87 4.99 0.52
CA LEU A 149 -16.58 4.40 0.86
C LEU A 149 -16.56 2.94 0.40
N ALA A 150 -15.45 2.51 -0.19
CA ALA A 150 -15.29 1.12 -0.63
C ALA A 150 -13.86 0.63 -0.46
N ILE A 151 -13.70 -0.68 -0.33
CA ILE A 151 -12.41 -1.37 -0.43
C ILE A 151 -12.21 -1.81 -1.87
N LEU A 152 -11.00 -1.63 -2.38
CA LEU A 152 -10.62 -1.91 -3.74
C LEU A 152 -9.45 -2.88 -3.77
N ASP A 153 -9.61 -3.93 -4.57
CA ASP A 153 -8.54 -4.87 -4.95
C ASP A 153 -7.79 -5.39 -3.71
N PRO A 154 -8.48 -6.02 -2.73
CA PRO A 154 -7.81 -6.56 -1.55
C PRO A 154 -6.83 -7.66 -1.96
N SER A 155 -5.67 -7.70 -1.29
CA SER A 155 -4.74 -8.80 -1.49
C SER A 155 -5.34 -10.12 -0.97
N LYS A 156 -4.92 -11.25 -1.53
CA LYS A 156 -5.31 -12.58 -1.03
C LYS A 156 -4.91 -12.81 0.44
N ALA A 157 -3.91 -12.08 0.94
CA ALA A 157 -3.45 -12.20 2.31
C ALA A 157 -4.45 -11.59 3.31
N ILE A 158 -5.14 -10.52 2.93
CA ILE A 158 -6.06 -9.81 3.82
C ILE A 158 -7.51 -10.32 3.72
N GLU A 159 -7.92 -10.96 2.62
CA GLU A 159 -9.28 -11.49 2.43
C GLU A 159 -9.83 -12.27 3.65
N PRO A 160 -9.10 -13.22 4.29
CA PRO A 160 -9.60 -13.92 5.46
C PRO A 160 -9.94 -12.98 6.64
N GLN A 161 -9.13 -11.93 6.83
CA GLN A 161 -9.30 -10.97 7.91
C GLN A 161 -10.45 -9.99 7.61
N LEU A 162 -10.68 -9.65 6.34
CA LEU A 162 -11.85 -8.85 5.93
C LEU A 162 -13.15 -9.59 6.22
N LEU A 163 -13.17 -10.91 6.01
CA LEU A 163 -14.29 -11.77 6.36
C LEU A 163 -14.44 -11.91 7.89
N GLU A 164 -13.35 -12.23 8.59
CA GLU A 164 -13.32 -12.42 10.05
C GLU A 164 -13.84 -11.18 10.80
N PHE A 165 -13.41 -9.98 10.38
CA PHE A 165 -13.82 -8.71 10.99
C PHE A 165 -15.09 -8.10 10.37
N GLN A 166 -15.83 -8.85 9.56
CA GLN A 166 -17.12 -8.43 8.97
C GLN A 166 -17.05 -7.16 8.11
N LEU A 167 -15.88 -6.83 7.57
CA LEU A 167 -15.70 -5.72 6.65
C LEU A 167 -16.45 -5.95 5.33
N GLU A 168 -16.42 -7.18 4.80
CA GLU A 168 -17.14 -7.57 3.58
C GLU A 168 -18.67 -7.37 3.67
N GLY A 169 -19.24 -7.52 4.87
CA GLY A 169 -20.68 -7.35 5.10
C GLY A 169 -21.12 -5.89 5.19
N THR A 170 -20.19 -4.95 5.38
CA THR A 170 -20.50 -3.57 5.75
C THR A 170 -19.92 -2.55 4.77
N ILE A 171 -18.70 -2.78 4.29
CA ILE A 171 -18.01 -1.94 3.32
C ILE A 171 -17.98 -2.67 1.98
N PRO A 172 -18.53 -2.08 0.90
CA PRO A 172 -18.47 -2.69 -0.42
C PRO A 172 -17.03 -2.97 -0.86
N ILE A 173 -16.78 -4.18 -1.36
CA ILE A 173 -15.48 -4.60 -1.86
C ILE A 173 -15.55 -4.83 -3.37
N PHE A 174 -14.61 -4.25 -4.11
CA PHE A 174 -14.52 -4.39 -5.57
C PHE A 174 -13.15 -4.91 -5.98
N GLY A 175 -13.11 -5.94 -6.82
CA GLY A 175 -11.83 -6.44 -7.37
C GLY A 175 -11.21 -5.53 -8.44
N THR A 176 -11.94 -4.55 -8.98
CA THR A 176 -11.41 -3.65 -10.03
C THR A 176 -11.92 -2.22 -9.88
N GLU A 177 -11.12 -1.24 -10.32
CA GLU A 177 -11.51 0.19 -10.31
C GLU A 177 -12.77 0.41 -11.15
N ARG A 178 -12.92 -0.33 -12.26
CA ARG A 178 -14.10 -0.24 -13.13
C ARG A 178 -15.38 -0.66 -12.43
N ALA A 179 -15.38 -1.79 -11.72
CA ALA A 179 -16.56 -2.26 -10.99
C ALA A 179 -16.96 -1.26 -9.88
N PHE A 180 -15.96 -0.69 -9.19
CA PHE A 180 -16.16 0.38 -8.24
C PHE A 180 -16.82 1.62 -8.89
N GLU A 181 -16.30 2.09 -10.02
CA GLU A 181 -16.86 3.26 -10.71
C GLU A 181 -18.30 3.05 -11.19
N GLU A 182 -18.62 1.87 -11.71
CA GLU A 182 -19.96 1.51 -12.17
C GLU A 182 -20.96 1.50 -10.99
N ALA A 183 -20.55 1.02 -9.82
CA ALA A 183 -21.37 0.98 -8.61
C ALA A 183 -21.49 2.35 -7.92
N ALA A 184 -20.38 3.09 -7.79
CA ALA A 184 -20.35 4.39 -7.13
C ALA A 184 -21.03 5.48 -7.98
N PHE A 185 -21.05 5.31 -9.30
CA PHE A 185 -21.59 6.29 -10.24
C PHE A 185 -22.44 5.63 -11.33
N PRO A 186 -23.61 5.08 -10.98
CA PRO A 186 -24.48 4.43 -11.94
C PRO A 186 -24.82 5.43 -13.06
N ARG A 187 -24.58 5.02 -14.30
CA ARG A 187 -25.01 5.81 -15.46
C ARG A 187 -26.52 5.91 -15.38
N GLN A 188 -27.06 7.10 -15.11
CA GLN A 188 -28.46 7.37 -15.36
C GLN A 188 -28.67 7.10 -16.85
N LEU A 189 -29.38 6.02 -17.16
CA LEU A 189 -29.89 5.76 -18.49
C LEU A 189 -30.82 6.93 -18.83
N LEU A 190 -30.28 7.92 -19.52
CA LEU A 190 -31.05 8.86 -20.33
C LEU A 190 -31.71 8.06 -21.44
N ARG A 191 -32.77 7.31 -21.11
CA ARG A 191 -33.77 6.94 -22.10
C ARG A 191 -34.71 8.15 -22.18
N PRO A 192 -34.74 8.89 -23.30
CA PRO A 192 -35.86 9.79 -23.51
C PRO A 192 -37.15 8.95 -23.52
N PRO A 193 -38.28 9.46 -23.00
CA PRO A 193 -39.55 8.78 -23.16
C PRO A 193 -39.79 8.61 -24.66
N ARG A 194 -40.00 7.38 -25.11
CA ARG A 194 -40.58 7.15 -26.43
C ARG A 194 -42.02 7.63 -26.32
N GLY A 195 -42.26 8.84 -26.83
CA GLY A 195 -43.60 9.30 -27.19
C GLY A 195 -44.15 8.52 -28.36
#